data_AF-A0A090VJ16-F1
#
_entry.id   AF-A0A090VJ16-F1
#
_cell.length_a   1.000
_cell.length_b   1.000
_cell.length_c   1.000
_cell.angle_alpha   90.00
_cell.angle_beta   90.00
_cell.angle_gamma   90.00
#
_symmetry.space_group_name_H-M   'P 1'
#
loop_
_entity.id
_entity.type
_entity.pdbx_description
1 polymer ?
#
loop_
_entity_poly.entity_id
_entity_poly.type
_entity_poly.pdbx_seq_one_letter_code
_entity_poly.pdbx_strand_id
1 'polypeptide(L)' 'MKIVLKVLGIIFGVLFIFGAIVQYNDPDPILWIIIYTIASIASFGYAANKTPKMVLLVLGTLFLIGFLSATQKLLKVLK' A
#
# COMPACT_ATOMS: atom_id res chain seq x y z
N MET A 1 -8.66 20.53 -0.68
CA MET A 1 -8.09 19.44 0.17
C MET A 1 -7.31 20.05 1.33
N LYS A 2 -7.38 19.48 2.54
CA LYS A 2 -6.57 19.98 3.69
C LYS A 2 -5.08 19.79 3.35
N ILE A 3 -4.26 20.84 3.54
CA ILE A 3 -2.82 20.82 3.19
C ILE A 3 -2.08 19.63 3.83
N VAL A 4 -2.41 19.32 5.08
CA VAL A 4 -1.85 18.17 5.81
C VAL A 4 -2.09 16.86 5.05
N LEU A 5 -3.30 16.63 4.56
CA LEU A 5 -3.64 15.40 3.83
C LEU A 5 -2.91 15.32 2.47
N LYS A 6 -2.64 16.47 1.84
CA LYS A 6 -1.82 16.54 0.61
C LYS A 6 -0.39 16.11 0.89
N VAL A 7 0.21 16.66 1.96
CA VAL A 7 1.58 16.34 2.38
C VAL A 7 1.69 14.86 2.73
N LEU A 8 0.72 14.31 3.47
CA LEU A 8 0.67 12.88 3.76
C LEU A 8 0.62 12.03 2.48
N GLY A 9 -0.20 12.40 1.49
CA GLY A 9 -0.25 11.68 0.21
C GLY A 9 1.09 11.64 -0.52
N ILE A 10 1.88 12.71 -0.45
CA ILE A 10 3.23 12.75 -1.03
C ILE A 10 4.18 11.85 -0.23
N ILE A 11 4.21 12.01 1.10
CA ILE A 11 5.09 11.23 1.98
C ILE A 11 4.82 9.73 1.81
N PHE A 12 3.56 9.30 1.90
CA PHE A 12 3.20 7.89 1.72
C PHE A 12 3.44 7.41 0.29
N GLY A 13 3.19 8.24 -0.72
CA GLY A 13 3.51 7.89 -2.11
C GLY A 13 4.98 7.55 -2.30
N VAL A 14 5.88 8.33 -1.70
CA VAL A 14 7.33 8.09 -1.71
C VAL A 14 7.68 6.85 -0.88
N LEU A 15 7.16 6.71 0.34
CA LEU A 15 7.43 5.55 1.19
C LEU A 15 7.00 4.23 0.52
N PHE A 16 5.89 4.23 -0.21
CA PHE A 16 5.46 3.04 -0.96
C PHE A 16 6.36 2.73 -2.15
N ILE A 17 6.95 3.75 -2.83
CA ILE A 17 8.00 3.48 -3.83
C ILE A 17 9.20 2.81 -3.18
N PHE A 18 9.68 3.35 -2.05
CA PHE A 18 10.77 2.72 -1.29
C PHE A 18 10.43 1.29 -0.87
N GLY A 19 9.19 1.07 -0.40
CA GLY A 19 8.68 -0.27 -0.10
C GLY A 19 8.81 -1.21 -1.30
N ALA A 20 8.30 -0.82 -2.47
CA ALA A 20 8.41 -1.63 -3.69
C ALA A 20 9.87 -1.94 -4.07
N ILE A 21 10.80 -0.99 -3.91
CA ILE A 21 12.22 -1.18 -4.22
C ILE A 21 12.86 -2.19 -3.27
N VAL A 22 12.56 -2.13 -1.97
CA VAL A 22 13.14 -3.07 -1.00
C VAL A 22 12.71 -4.50 -1.26
N GLN A 23 11.51 -4.72 -1.81
CA GLN A 23 10.99 -6.06 -2.07
C GLN A 23 11.79 -6.86 -3.08
N TYR A 24 12.66 -6.25 -3.91
CA TYR A 24 13.55 -7.03 -4.77
C TYR A 24 14.49 -7.98 -4.00
N ASN A 25 14.64 -7.77 -2.69
CA ASN A 25 15.42 -8.65 -1.81
C ASN A 25 14.59 -9.82 -1.21
N ASP A 26 13.28 -9.82 -1.38
CA ASP A 26 12.40 -10.85 -0.81
C ASP A 26 12.27 -12.08 -1.71
N PRO A 27 12.05 -13.28 -1.13
CA PRO A 27 11.85 -14.51 -1.89
C PRO A 27 10.54 -14.54 -2.70
N ASP A 28 9.52 -13.75 -2.33
CA ASP A 28 8.22 -13.65 -3.01
C ASP A 28 7.82 -12.19 -3.39
N PRO A 29 8.62 -11.50 -4.23
CA PRO A 29 8.59 -10.04 -4.32
C PRO A 29 7.39 -9.48 -5.11
N ILE A 30 6.87 -10.25 -6.07
CA ILE A 30 5.95 -9.76 -7.11
C ILE A 30 4.67 -9.17 -6.51
N LEU A 31 4.02 -9.90 -5.59
CA LEU A 31 2.76 -9.47 -4.99
C LEU A 31 2.95 -8.15 -4.24
N TRP A 32 4.02 -8.04 -3.46
CA TRP A 32 4.30 -6.87 -2.64
C TRP A 32 4.68 -5.65 -3.48
N ILE A 33 5.49 -5.83 -4.54
CA ILE A 33 5.81 -4.77 -5.50
C ILE A 33 4.51 -4.21 -6.11
N ILE A 34 3.57 -5.07 -6.51
CA ILE A 34 2.29 -4.64 -7.10
C ILE A 34 1.46 -3.85 -6.07
N ILE A 35 1.33 -4.36 -4.85
CA ILE A 35 0.56 -3.69 -3.78
C ILE A 35 1.14 -2.31 -3.48
N TYR A 36 2.46 -2.21 -3.30
CA TYR A 36 3.14 -0.95 -3.03
C TYR A 36 3.04 0.03 -4.20
N THR A 37 3.15 -0.44 -5.43
CA THR A 37 3.01 0.41 -6.62
C THR A 37 1.59 0.99 -6.72
N ILE A 38 0.55 0.17 -6.51
CA ILE A 38 -0.85 0.63 -6.51
C ILE A 38 -1.08 1.65 -5.38
N ALA A 39 -0.56 1.39 -4.18
CA ALA A 39 -0.67 2.29 -3.04
C ALA A 39 0.04 3.63 -3.28
N SER A 40 1.20 3.61 -3.96
CA SER A 40 1.92 4.81 -4.35
C SER A 40 1.11 5.66 -5.34
N ILE A 41 0.60 5.04 -6.41
CA ILE A 41 -0.23 5.71 -7.43
C ILE A 41 -1.47 6.35 -6.78
N ALA A 42 -2.15 5.63 -5.88
CA ALA A 42 -3.32 6.15 -5.19
C ALA A 42 -2.96 7.34 -4.27
N SER A 43 -1.81 7.29 -3.60
CA SER A 43 -1.34 8.35 -2.69
C SER A 43 -0.96 9.63 -3.44
N PHE A 44 -0.22 9.50 -4.56
CA PHE A 44 0.07 10.64 -5.43
C PHE A 44 -1.17 11.17 -6.14
N GLY A 45 -2.04 10.28 -6.62
CA GLY A 45 -3.31 10.65 -7.22
C GLY A 45 -4.19 11.44 -6.23
N TYR A 46 -4.19 11.08 -4.95
CA TYR A 46 -4.86 11.86 -3.92
C TYR A 46 -4.20 13.23 -3.71
N ALA A 47 -2.86 13.29 -3.62
CA ALA A 47 -2.12 14.54 -3.51
C ALA A 47 -2.35 15.49 -4.71
N ALA A 48 -2.62 14.93 -5.89
CA ALA A 48 -2.96 15.64 -7.13
C ALA A 48 -4.46 15.99 -7.26
N ASN A 49 -5.29 15.68 -6.25
CA ASN A 49 -6.76 15.78 -6.30
C ASN A 49 -7.41 14.98 -7.45
N LYS A 50 -6.77 13.88 -7.88
CA LYS A 50 -7.25 12.97 -8.93
C LYS A 50 -7.87 11.69 -8.37
N THR A 51 -7.62 11.37 -7.10
CA THR A 51 -8.14 10.17 -6.44
C THR A 51 -9.09 10.54 -5.31
N PRO A 52 -10.33 10.02 -5.29
CA PRO A 52 -11.25 10.25 -4.19
C PRO A 52 -10.83 9.46 -2.94
N LYS A 53 -11.13 10.00 -1.75
CA LYS A 53 -10.78 9.38 -0.46
C LYS A 53 -11.32 7.96 -0.30
N MET A 54 -12.46 7.67 -0.92
CA MET A 54 -13.09 6.35 -0.85
C MET A 54 -12.23 5.26 -1.50
N VAL A 55 -11.51 5.59 -2.58
CA VAL A 55 -10.58 4.64 -3.21
C VAL A 55 -9.44 4.30 -2.27
N LEU A 56 -8.88 5.28 -1.55
CA LEU A 56 -7.85 5.03 -0.54
C LEU A 56 -8.37 4.13 0.58
N LEU A 57 -9.60 4.38 1.04
CA LEU A 57 -10.20 3.64 2.15
C LEU A 57 -10.47 2.18 1.76
N VAL A 58 -11.00 1.95 0.56
CA VAL A 58 -11.24 0.60 0.01
C VAL A 58 -9.92 -0.14 -0.18
N LEU A 59 -8.93 0.48 -0.84
CA LEU A 59 -7.62 -0.15 -1.07
C LEU A 59 -6.94 -0.50 0.26
N GLY A 60 -6.90 0.43 1.21
CA GLY A 60 -6.31 0.19 2.53
C GLY A 60 -7.00 -0.95 3.28
N THR A 61 -8.33 -1.02 3.20
CA THR A 61 -9.10 -2.10 3.85
C THR A 61 -8.83 -3.46 3.19
N LEU A 62 -8.82 -3.52 1.86
CA LEU A 62 -8.54 -4.76 1.13
C LEU A 62 -7.13 -5.28 1.40
N PHE A 63 -6.12 -4.40 1.42
CA PHE A 63 -4.75 -4.79 1.73
C PHE A 63 -4.61 -5.27 3.18
N LEU A 64 -5.29 -4.62 4.13
CA LEU A 64 -5.29 -5.06 5.53
C LEU A 64 -5.93 -6.45 5.70
N ILE A 65 -7.08 -6.70 5.06
CA ILE A 65 -7.74 -8.01 5.09
C ILE A 65 -6.84 -9.08 4.47
N GLY A 66 -6.21 -8.79 3.33
CA GLY A 66 -5.28 -9.70 2.67
C GLY A 66 -4.09 -10.05 3.57
N PHE A 67 -3.48 -9.04 4.19
CA PHE A 67 -2.37 -9.21 5.12
C PHE A 67 -2.72 -10.10 6.31
N LEU A 68 -3.86 -9.83 6.96
CA LEU A 68 -4.35 -10.61 8.12
C LEU A 68 -4.68 -12.06 7.73
N SER A 69 -5.24 -12.26 6.54
CA SER A 69 -5.58 -13.60 6.05
C SER A 69 -4.33 -14.43 5.71
N ALA A 70 -3.32 -13.78 5.13
CA ALA A 70 -2.03 -14.42 4.83
C ALA A 70 -1.29 -14.84 6.12
N THR A 71 -1.30 -13.97 7.14
CA THR A 71 -0.67 -14.27 8.45
C THR A 71 -1.35 -15.45 9.15
N GLN A 72 -2.68 -15.57 9.09
CA GLN A 72 -3.39 -16.73 9.67
C GLN A 72 -3.03 -18.05 8.99
N LYS A 73 -2.75 -18.04 7.68
CA LYS A 73 -2.35 -19.25 6.94
C LYS A 73 -0.95 -19.70 7.35
N LEU A 74 -0.01 -18.78 7.49
CA LEU A 74 1.36 -19.08 7.96
C LEU A 74 1.36 -19.66 9.38
N LEU A 75 0.55 -19.09 10.28
CA LEU A 75 0.39 -19.56 11.66
C LEU A 75 -0.14 -21.00 11.78
N LYS A 76 -0.90 -21.46 10.79
CA LYS A 76 -1.41 -22.85 10.73
C LYS A 76 -0.39 -23.85 10.19
N VAL A 77 0.60 -23.41 9.41
CA VAL A 77 1.67 -24.27 8.88
C VAL A 77 2.79 -24.48 9.90
N LEU A 78 2.97 -23.51 10.80
CA LEU A 78 3.99 -23.55 11.85
C LEU A 78 3.53 -24.26 13.15
N LYS A 79 2.28 -24.72 13.22
CA LYS A 79 1.73 -25.53 14.31
C LYS A 79 1.56 -26.97 13.85
#